data_AF-A0AAJ5R156-F1
#
_entry.id   AF-A0AAJ5R156-F1
#
_cell.length_a   1.000
_cell.length_b   1.000
_cell.length_c   1.000
_cell.angle_alpha   90.00
_cell.angle_beta   90.00
_cell.angle_gamma   90.00
#
_symmetry.space_group_name_H-M   'P 1'
#
loop_
_entity.id
_entity.type
_entity.pdbx_description
1 polymer ?
#
loop_
_entity_poly.entity_id
_entity_poly.type
_entity_poly.pdbx_seq_one_letter_code
_entity_poly.pdbx_strand_id
1 'polypeptide(L)'
;MTLNVSEQAQPQASPAISETEKAPPLDLGGFTGAEIEKLLGSFYFRKGIGPRGTIEMFLPGYERFSPLMRSWFEGRQDSKIKIIFGSKQECIRVLKTHPLYQHVSAAYEADKVAAQKDLLRRIKARDEAKARAAASNGVAA
;
A
#
# COMPACT_ATOMS: atom_id res chain seq x y z
N MET A 1 17.99 -39.52 54.55
CA MET A 1 17.17 -39.29 53.34
C MET A 1 15.84 -38.73 53.79
N THR A 2 15.57 -37.46 53.53
CA THR A 2 14.25 -36.85 53.72
C THR A 2 14.13 -35.74 52.68
N LEU A 3 13.32 -36.01 51.66
CA LEU A 3 12.89 -35.07 50.62
C LEU A 3 11.75 -34.23 51.20
N ASN A 4 11.84 -32.90 51.09
CA ASN A 4 10.68 -32.02 51.20
C ASN A 4 10.71 -31.04 50.02
N VAL A 5 9.75 -31.22 49.12
CA VAL A 5 9.33 -30.31 48.06
C VAL A 5 7.92 -29.84 48.44
N SER A 6 7.68 -28.53 48.39
CA SER A 6 6.40 -27.81 48.17
C SER A 6 6.69 -26.31 48.36
N GLU A 7 6.88 -25.54 47.29
CA GLU A 7 5.87 -24.82 46.50
C GLU A 7 5.38 -23.52 47.17
N GLN A 8 5.87 -22.35 46.72
CA GLN A 8 5.01 -21.16 46.55
C GLN A 8 5.65 -20.07 45.66
N ALA A 9 4.80 -19.55 44.78
CA ALA A 9 4.97 -18.60 43.70
C ALA A 9 5.74 -17.29 44.00
N GLN A 10 6.54 -16.81 43.03
CA GLN A 10 6.19 -15.72 42.10
C GLN A 10 7.41 -15.35 41.22
N PRO A 11 7.30 -15.36 39.88
CA PRO A 11 8.27 -14.70 39.02
C PRO A 11 8.02 -13.18 39.06
N GLN A 12 9.02 -12.42 39.48
CA GLN A 12 9.00 -10.97 39.27
C GLN A 12 9.13 -10.69 37.77
N ALA A 13 7.99 -10.36 37.16
CA ALA A 13 7.93 -9.82 35.82
C ALA A 13 8.67 -8.47 35.80
N SER A 14 9.87 -8.46 35.23
CA SER A 14 10.41 -7.22 34.66
C SER A 14 9.59 -6.91 33.40
N PRO A 15 9.01 -5.70 33.26
CA PRO A 15 8.39 -5.30 32.01
C PRO A 15 9.50 -5.08 30.98
N ALA A 16 9.83 -6.15 30.24
CA ALA A 16 10.57 -6.04 29.02
C ALA A 16 9.67 -5.31 28.03
N ILE A 17 10.05 -4.05 27.81
CA ILE A 17 9.57 -3.14 26.79
C ILE A 17 9.38 -3.96 25.52
N SER A 18 8.16 -3.91 24.97
CA SER A 18 7.77 -4.54 23.72
C SER A 18 8.69 -4.03 22.60
N GLU A 19 9.82 -4.71 22.40
CA GLU A 19 10.48 -4.72 21.12
C GLU A 19 9.44 -5.26 20.14
N THR A 20 9.03 -4.39 19.22
CA THR A 20 8.23 -4.81 18.08
C THR A 20 9.08 -5.86 17.38
N GLU A 21 8.73 -7.14 17.56
CA GLU A 21 9.35 -8.28 16.90
C GLU A 21 9.45 -7.91 15.42
N LYS A 22 10.66 -7.53 15.02
CA LYS A 22 10.93 -7.02 13.68
C LYS A 22 10.55 -8.16 12.76
N ALA A 23 9.47 -7.97 12.01
CA ALA A 23 8.99 -8.99 11.10
C ALA A 23 10.17 -9.54 10.29
N PRO A 24 10.23 -10.86 10.03
CA PRO A 24 11.34 -11.49 9.34
C PRO A 24 11.71 -10.64 8.12
N PRO A 25 13.02 -10.38 7.87
CA PRO A 25 13.44 -9.66 6.69
C PRO A 25 12.75 -10.31 5.50
N LEU A 26 11.89 -9.55 4.83
CA LEU A 26 11.35 -10.01 3.57
C LEU A 26 12.56 -10.22 2.67
N ASP A 27 12.77 -11.46 2.23
CA ASP A 27 13.69 -11.73 1.14
C ASP A 27 13.06 -11.16 -0.13
N LEU A 28 13.25 -9.85 -0.31
CA LEU A 28 12.83 -9.12 -1.49
C LEU A 28 13.82 -9.39 -2.62
N GLY A 29 14.43 -10.57 -2.71
CA GLY A 29 15.39 -10.93 -3.76
C GLY A 29 16.56 -9.96 -3.89
N GLY A 30 16.95 -9.29 -2.79
CA GLY A 30 18.01 -8.28 -2.79
C GLY A 30 17.62 -6.87 -3.23
N PHE A 31 16.33 -6.56 -3.44
CA PHE A 31 15.91 -5.20 -3.79
C PHE A 31 16.15 -4.20 -2.65
N THR A 32 16.65 -3.03 -3.03
CA THR A 32 16.76 -1.84 -2.18
C THR A 32 15.39 -1.16 -1.99
N GLY A 33 15.26 -0.35 -0.94
CA GLY A 33 14.06 0.45 -0.67
C GLY A 33 13.57 1.25 -1.89
N ALA A 34 14.50 1.87 -2.62
CA ALA A 34 14.19 2.67 -3.81
C ALA A 34 13.67 1.82 -4.98
N GLU A 35 14.15 0.59 -5.15
CA GLU A 35 13.68 -0.32 -6.20
C GLU A 35 12.27 -0.82 -5.92
N ILE A 36 11.96 -1.10 -4.64
CA ILE A 36 10.62 -1.44 -4.19
C ILE A 36 9.66 -0.28 -4.45
N GLU A 37 10.04 0.95 -4.10
CA GLU A 37 9.23 2.14 -4.36
C GLU A 37 9.01 2.37 -5.85
N LYS A 38 10.05 2.21 -6.68
CA LYS A 38 9.92 2.34 -8.14
C LYS A 38 8.97 1.30 -8.73
N LEU A 39 9.05 0.06 -8.26
CA LEU A 39 8.14 -0.99 -8.68
C LEU A 39 6.71 -0.60 -8.29
N LEU A 40 6.50 -0.27 -7.01
CA LEU A 40 5.20 0.15 -6.46
C LEU A 40 4.63 1.40 -7.14
N GLY A 41 5.45 2.34 -7.60
CA GLY A 41 5.00 3.57 -8.26
C GLY A 41 4.26 3.37 -9.59
N SER A 42 4.34 2.18 -10.19
CA SER A 42 3.61 1.86 -11.43
C SER A 42 2.18 1.36 -11.22
N PHE A 43 1.76 1.15 -9.97
CA PHE A 43 0.48 0.55 -9.63
C PHE A 43 -0.56 1.60 -9.28
N TYR A 44 -1.83 1.25 -9.51
CA TYR A 44 -2.95 2.05 -9.04
C TYR A 44 -3.33 1.60 -7.62
N PHE A 45 -3.41 2.56 -6.71
CA PHE A 45 -3.70 2.30 -5.31
C PHE A 45 -5.09 2.80 -4.96
N ARG A 46 -5.88 1.96 -4.30
CA ARG A 46 -7.14 2.36 -3.70
C ARG A 46 -7.09 2.02 -2.22
N LYS A 47 -7.55 2.95 -1.39
CA LYS A 47 -7.82 2.60 0.01
C LYS A 47 -8.99 1.62 0.03
N GLY A 48 -8.75 0.43 0.58
CA GLY A 48 -9.79 -0.59 0.68
C GLY A 48 -10.90 -0.14 1.63
N ILE A 49 -12.15 -0.43 1.26
CA ILE A 49 -13.30 -0.39 2.17
C ILE A 49 -13.30 -1.70 2.99
N GLY A 50 -12.19 -1.97 3.68
CA GLY A 50 -11.99 -3.13 4.53
C GLY A 50 -11.87 -2.73 6.01
N PRO A 51 -11.45 -3.64 6.91
CA PRO A 51 -11.10 -3.26 8.28
C PRO A 51 -10.15 -2.05 8.26
N ARG A 52 -10.44 -1.05 9.10
CA ARG A 52 -9.91 0.32 8.99
C ARG A 52 -8.39 0.32 8.76
N GLY A 53 -7.96 0.83 7.60
CA GLY A 53 -6.54 1.09 7.32
C GLY A 53 -5.82 0.08 6.42
N THR A 54 -6.53 -0.75 5.66
CA THR A 54 -5.91 -1.54 4.59
C THR A 54 -5.73 -0.73 3.30
N ILE A 55 -4.68 -1.06 2.55
CA ILE A 55 -4.45 -0.53 1.20
C ILE A 55 -4.67 -1.66 0.21
N GLU A 56 -5.37 -1.37 -0.88
CA GLU A 56 -5.59 -2.30 -1.98
C GLU A 56 -4.82 -1.80 -3.20
N MET A 57 -4.01 -2.68 -3.77
CA MET A 57 -3.19 -2.41 -4.95
C MET A 57 -3.83 -3.11 -6.15
N PHE A 58 -3.75 -2.45 -7.31
CA PHE A 58 -4.27 -2.93 -8.58
C PHE A 58 -3.30 -2.54 -9.69
N LEU A 59 -3.20 -3.37 -10.72
CA LEU A 59 -2.40 -3.05 -11.89
C LEU A 59 -3.33 -2.69 -13.06
N PRO A 60 -3.47 -1.40 -13.43
CA PRO A 60 -4.37 -0.99 -14.50
C PRO A 60 -3.90 -1.55 -15.85
N GLY A 61 -4.82 -2.14 -16.61
CA GLY A 61 -4.54 -2.73 -17.92
C GLY A 61 -3.97 -4.16 -17.88
N TYR A 62 -3.77 -4.74 -16.69
CA TYR A 62 -3.25 -6.10 -16.54
C TYR A 62 -4.18 -6.95 -15.66
N GLU A 63 -4.30 -8.22 -16.00
CA GLU A 63 -5.14 -9.16 -15.23
C GLU A 63 -4.48 -9.62 -13.94
N ARG A 64 -3.14 -9.74 -13.89
CA ARG A 64 -2.42 -10.33 -12.75
C ARG A 64 -1.13 -9.58 -12.43
N PHE A 65 -0.73 -9.65 -11.16
CA PHE A 65 0.60 -9.18 -10.75
C PHE A 65 1.68 -10.16 -11.23
N SER A 66 2.91 -9.67 -11.36
CA SER A 66 4.05 -10.52 -11.67
C SER A 66 4.25 -11.59 -10.57
N PRO A 67 4.74 -12.80 -10.91
CA PRO A 67 5.01 -13.84 -9.90
C PRO A 67 5.90 -13.36 -8.76
N LEU A 68 6.91 -12.54 -9.07
CA LEU A 68 7.79 -11.91 -8.10
C LEU A 68 7.00 -11.03 -7.11
N MET A 69 6.16 -10.12 -7.61
CA MET A 69 5.36 -9.25 -6.75
C MET A 69 4.42 -10.10 -5.88
N ARG A 70 3.78 -11.12 -6.45
CA ARG A 70 2.90 -12.03 -5.70
C ARG A 70 3.63 -12.70 -4.54
N SER A 71 4.88 -13.13 -4.75
CA SER A 71 5.67 -13.84 -3.73
C SER A 71 5.87 -13.04 -2.44
N TRP A 72 5.81 -11.71 -2.51
CA TRP A 72 5.93 -10.85 -1.33
C TRP A 72 4.67 -10.81 -0.45
N PHE A 73 3.53 -11.25 -0.97
CA PHE A 73 2.22 -11.18 -0.29
C PHE A 73 1.51 -12.54 -0.18
N GLU A 74 1.93 -13.53 -0.96
CA GLU A 74 1.32 -14.86 -0.99
C GLU A 74 1.64 -15.63 0.30
N GLY A 75 0.66 -16.37 0.81
CA GLY A 75 0.82 -17.21 2.01
C GLY A 75 0.89 -16.46 3.35
N ARG A 76 0.91 -15.11 3.36
CA ARG A 76 0.93 -14.34 4.61
C ARG A 76 -0.47 -14.03 5.13
N GLN A 77 -0.61 -13.86 6.45
CA GLN A 77 -1.88 -13.52 7.10
C GLN A 77 -2.21 -12.03 7.03
N ASP A 78 -1.19 -11.19 6.84
CA ASP A 78 -1.24 -9.73 6.78
C ASP A 78 -1.42 -9.19 5.35
N SER A 79 -1.63 -10.07 4.37
CA SER A 79 -1.98 -9.74 3.01
C SER A 79 -2.97 -10.73 2.40
N LYS A 80 -3.69 -10.31 1.38
CA LYS A 80 -4.61 -11.18 0.65
C LYS A 80 -4.64 -10.82 -0.82
N ILE A 81 -4.35 -11.82 -1.65
CA ILE A 81 -4.53 -11.74 -3.10
C ILE A 81 -5.96 -12.16 -3.42
N LYS A 82 -6.67 -11.35 -4.21
CA LYS A 82 -8.06 -11.62 -4.63
C LYS A 82 -8.24 -11.24 -6.10
N ILE A 83 -9.14 -11.94 -6.77
CA ILE A 83 -9.66 -11.52 -8.07
C ILE A 83 -10.90 -10.66 -7.82
N ILE A 84 -10.97 -9.48 -8.44
CA ILE A 84 -12.12 -8.59 -8.27
C ILE A 84 -13.31 -9.19 -9.03
N PHE A 85 -14.41 -9.44 -8.33
CA PHE A 85 -15.63 -9.99 -8.91
C PHE A 85 -16.11 -9.19 -10.13
N GLY A 86 -16.43 -9.87 -11.23
CA GLY A 86 -16.84 -9.24 -12.49
C GLY A 86 -15.68 -8.74 -13.35
N SER A 87 -14.43 -8.89 -12.91
CA SER A 87 -13.24 -8.65 -13.73
C SER A 87 -12.26 -9.81 -13.60
N LYS A 88 -11.33 -9.93 -14.56
CA LYS A 88 -10.17 -10.82 -14.41
C LYS A 88 -9.02 -10.16 -13.64
N GLN A 89 -9.25 -8.96 -13.10
CA GLN A 89 -8.20 -8.16 -12.49
C GLN A 89 -7.91 -8.62 -11.07
N GLU A 90 -6.63 -8.82 -10.82
CA GLU A 90 -6.10 -9.16 -9.51
C GLU A 90 -5.93 -7.91 -8.64
N CYS A 91 -6.10 -8.11 -7.34
CA CYS A 91 -5.92 -7.13 -6.32
C CYS A 91 -5.14 -7.74 -5.14
N ILE A 92 -4.21 -6.96 -4.61
CA ILE A 92 -3.50 -7.31 -3.37
C ILE A 92 -3.97 -6.36 -2.28
N ARG A 93 -4.61 -6.89 -1.24
CA ARG A 93 -4.94 -6.17 -0.01
C ARG A 93 -3.80 -6.34 0.98
N VAL A 94 -3.33 -5.23 1.55
CA VAL A 94 -2.21 -5.19 2.51
C VAL A 94 -2.68 -4.58 3.83
N LEU A 95 -2.46 -5.28 4.94
CA LEU A 95 -2.75 -4.81 6.29
C LEU A 95 -1.56 -4.04 6.86
N LYS A 96 -1.83 -3.19 7.87
CA LYS A 96 -0.80 -2.38 8.56
C LYS A 96 0.34 -3.19 9.17
N THR A 97 0.07 -4.43 9.54
CA THR A 97 1.05 -5.36 10.12
C THR A 97 1.99 -5.95 9.07
N HIS A 98 1.69 -5.78 7.78
CA HIS A 98 2.53 -6.29 6.71
C HIS A 98 3.87 -5.53 6.65
N PRO A 99 5.03 -6.20 6.48
CA PRO A 99 6.32 -5.51 6.51
C PRO A 99 6.48 -4.50 5.37
N LEU A 100 5.87 -4.75 4.20
CA LEU A 100 5.81 -3.78 3.10
C LEU A 100 4.76 -2.68 3.26
N TYR A 101 3.97 -2.65 4.34
CA TYR A 101 2.88 -1.69 4.45
C TYR A 101 3.35 -0.25 4.32
N GLN A 102 4.50 0.10 4.92
CA GLN A 102 5.05 1.45 4.83
C GLN A 102 5.38 1.84 3.39
N HIS A 103 6.02 0.96 2.61
CA HIS A 103 6.33 1.22 1.19
C HIS A 103 5.05 1.34 0.35
N VAL A 104 4.08 0.46 0.58
CA VAL A 104 2.76 0.49 -0.09
C VAL A 104 2.00 1.78 0.26
N SER A 105 2.08 2.22 1.52
CA SER A 105 1.46 3.47 1.98
C SER A 105 2.12 4.70 1.39
N ALA A 106 3.46 4.71 1.30
CA ALA A 106 4.20 5.81 0.67
C ALA A 106 3.83 5.94 -0.81
N ALA A 107 3.79 4.81 -1.54
CA ALA A 107 3.38 4.78 -2.94
C ALA A 107 1.92 5.25 -3.13
N TYR A 108 1.00 4.84 -2.25
CA TYR A 108 -0.39 5.30 -2.27
C TYR A 108 -0.52 6.82 -2.08
N GLU A 109 0.21 7.40 -1.12
CA GLU A 109 0.16 8.85 -0.90
C GLU A 109 0.81 9.63 -2.06
N ALA A 110 1.88 9.08 -2.65
CA ALA A 110 2.48 9.65 -3.86
C ALA A 110 1.51 9.65 -5.06
N ASP A 111 0.80 8.54 -5.28
CA ASP A 111 -0.22 8.41 -6.34
C ASP A 111 -1.37 9.42 -6.15
N LYS A 112 -1.84 9.60 -4.91
CA LYS A 112 -2.84 10.63 -4.58
C LYS A 112 -2.36 12.04 -4.91
N VAL A 113 -1.14 12.39 -4.51
CA VAL A 113 -0.57 13.71 -4.79
C VAL A 113 -0.42 13.91 -6.31
N ALA A 114 0.01 12.88 -7.04
CA ALA A 114 0.12 12.92 -8.50
C ALA A 114 -1.25 13.13 -9.16
N ALA A 115 -2.28 12.39 -8.73
CA ALA A 115 -3.64 12.53 -9.23
C ALA A 115 -4.23 13.93 -8.95
N GLN A 116 -3.98 14.49 -7.77
CA GLN A 116 -4.40 15.86 -7.44
C GLN A 116 -3.71 16.91 -8.33
N LYS A 117 -2.40 16.77 -8.55
CA LYS A 117 -1.65 17.65 -9.45
C LYS A 117 -2.18 17.59 -10.88
N ASP A 118 -2.47 16.39 -11.39
CA ASP A 118 -3.01 16.23 -12.74
C ASP A 118 -4.43 16.84 -12.87
N LEU A 119 -5.28 16.65 -11.85
CA LEU A 119 -6.61 17.27 -11.80
C LEU A 119 -6.52 18.80 -11.87
N LEU A 120 -5.66 19.40 -11.04
CA LEU A 120 -5.43 20.84 -11.03
C LEU A 120 -4.93 21.34 -12.40
N ARG A 121 -4.02 20.61 -13.04
CA ARG A 121 -3.52 20.94 -14.38
C ARG A 121 -4.65 20.94 -15.41
N ARG A 122 -5.54 19.94 -15.37
CA ARG A 122 -6.68 19.84 -16.29
C ARG A 122 -7.69 20.96 -16.10
N ILE A 123 -7.97 21.33 -14.85
CA ILE A 123 -8.87 22.46 -14.54
C ILE A 123 -8.29 23.75 -15.11
N LYS A 124 -7.00 24.04 -14.83
CA LYS A 124 -6.32 25.23 -15.36
C LYS A 124 -6.34 25.27 -16.88
N ALA A 125 -6.01 24.17 -17.55
CA ALA A 125 -6.03 24.09 -19.01
C ALA A 125 -7.43 24.32 -19.59
N ARG A 126 -8.48 23.83 -18.91
CA ARG A 126 -9.87 24.06 -19.31
C ARG A 126 -10.26 25.54 -19.19
N ASP A 127 -9.86 26.19 -18.10
CA ASP A 127 -10.17 27.60 -17.87
C ASP A 127 -9.43 28.50 -18.87
N GLU A 128 -8.17 28.20 -19.16
CA GLU A 128 -7.41 28.87 -20.23
C GLU A 128 -8.06 28.67 -21.61
N ALA A 129 -8.51 27.46 -21.93
CA ALA A 129 -9.19 27.18 -23.19
C ALA A 129 -10.51 27.96 -23.31
N LYS A 130 -11.28 28.06 -22.22
CA LYS A 130 -12.50 28.89 -22.17
C LYS A 130 -12.19 30.37 -22.34
N ALA A 131 -11.16 30.88 -21.66
CA ALA A 131 -10.76 32.29 -21.79
C ALA A 131 -10.33 32.62 -23.23
N ARG A 132 -9.56 31.73 -23.88
CA ARG A 132 -9.18 31.88 -25.30
C ARG A 132 -10.40 31.84 -26.23
N ALA A 133 -11.35 30.94 -26.01
CA ALA A 133 -12.58 30.87 -26.79
C ALA A 133 -13.44 32.14 -26.63
N ALA A 134 -13.56 32.67 -25.41
CA ALA A 134 -14.29 33.91 -25.14
C ALA A 134 -13.62 35.12 -25.82
N ALA A 135 -12.28 35.23 -25.75
CA ALA A 135 -11.53 36.27 -26.43
C ALA A 135 -11.66 36.19 -27.96
N SER A 136 -11.66 34.98 -28.54
CA SER A 136 -11.84 34.78 -29.98
C SER A 136 -13.23 35.18 -30.47
N ASN A 137 -14.27 34.95 -29.67
CA ASN A 137 -15.65 35.27 -30.04
C ASN A 137 -15.99 36.75 -29.84
N GLY A 138 -15.26 37.48 -28.99
CA GLY A 138 -15.43 38.92 -28.78
C GLY A 138 -14.79 39.81 -29.86
N VAL A 139 -13.94 39.26 -30.73
CA VAL A 139 -13.26 40.00 -31.82
C VAL A 139 -14.09 40.02 -33.11
N ALA A 140 -15.21 39.28 -33.16
CA ALA A 140 -16.07 39.16 -34.33
C ALA A 140 -17.34 40.05 -34.29
N ALA A 141 -17.42 41.03 -33.38
CA ALA A 141 -18.56 41.94 -33.22
C ALA A 141 -18.21 43.37 -33.66
#